data_AF-A0A939FH21-F1
#
_entry.id   AF-A0A939FH21-F1
#
_cell.length_a   1.000
_cell.length_b   1.000
_cell.length_c   1.000
_cell.angle_alpha   90.00
_cell.angle_beta   90.00
_cell.angle_gamma   90.00
#
_symmetry.space_group_name_H-M   'P 1'
#
loop_
_entity.id
_entity.type
_entity.pdbx_description
1 polymer ?
#
loop_
_entity_poly.entity_id
_entity_poly.type
_entity_poly.pdbx_seq_one_letter_code
_entity_poly.pdbx_strand_id
1 'polypeptide(L)'
;VSPSRAVFLATHAPLRIRRSRLDGRSVLADGALVDEKTVRDEFLALKSDTGALLVPIVGDSGTGKSHLVRWVGETLPDSAKRKVIYLEKAKTSLRAVIDALLADVQDGNLAKLRDDIHRFTDSVDVATLSRRLVNALSESLAATTVRDVPQ
;
A
#
# COMPACT_ATOMS: atom_id res chain seq x y z
N VAL A 1 -13.41 -1.94 -15.49
CA VAL A 1 -13.62 -3.03 -14.51
C VAL A 1 -12.38 -3.90 -14.53
N SER A 2 -11.68 -4.02 -13.41
CA SER A 2 -10.50 -4.90 -13.29
C SER A 2 -10.96 -6.37 -13.33
N PRO A 3 -10.27 -7.29 -14.05
CA PRO A 3 -10.67 -8.70 -14.10
C PRO A 3 -10.66 -9.33 -12.71
N SER A 4 -11.43 -10.39 -12.49
CA SER A 4 -11.40 -11.14 -11.21
C SER A 4 -10.00 -11.71 -10.94
N ARG A 5 -9.69 -12.02 -9.68
CA ARG A 5 -8.42 -12.64 -9.28
C ARG A 5 -8.10 -13.89 -10.11
N ALA A 6 -9.07 -14.78 -10.28
CA ALA A 6 -8.89 -16.01 -11.05
C ALA A 6 -8.53 -15.74 -12.51
N VAL A 7 -9.23 -14.80 -13.17
CA VAL A 7 -8.96 -14.42 -14.56
C VAL A 7 -7.60 -13.73 -14.69
N PHE A 8 -7.27 -12.84 -13.75
CA PHE A 8 -5.99 -12.15 -13.72
C PHE A 8 -4.82 -13.14 -13.59
N LEU A 9 -4.89 -14.08 -12.65
CA LEU A 9 -3.84 -15.08 -12.45
C LEU A 9 -3.74 -16.07 -13.63
N ALA A 10 -4.87 -16.44 -14.25
CA ALA A 10 -4.88 -17.33 -15.41
C ALA A 10 -4.29 -16.70 -16.69
N THR A 11 -4.35 -15.38 -16.80
CA THR A 11 -3.86 -14.62 -17.98
C THR A 11 -2.50 -13.95 -17.74
N HIS A 12 -1.91 -14.15 -16.56
CA HIS A 12 -0.63 -13.58 -16.20
C HIS A 12 0.50 -14.14 -17.08
N ALA A 13 1.37 -13.24 -17.55
CA ALA A 13 2.59 -13.58 -18.28
C ALA A 13 3.80 -13.05 -17.48
N PRO A 14 4.87 -13.87 -17.32
CA PRO A 14 6.05 -13.45 -16.60
C PRO A 14 6.69 -12.17 -17.14
N LEU A 15 7.11 -11.31 -16.23
CA LEU A 15 7.74 -10.03 -16.47
C LEU A 15 9.27 -10.15 -16.42
N ARG A 16 9.95 -9.30 -17.19
CA ARG A 16 11.41 -9.16 -17.11
C ARG A 16 11.73 -8.04 -16.13
N ILE A 17 12.03 -8.40 -14.89
CA ILE A 17 12.28 -7.44 -13.82
C ILE A 17 13.77 -7.37 -13.56
N ARG A 18 14.31 -6.16 -13.42
CA ARG A 18 15.70 -5.93 -13.05
C ARG A 18 15.75 -5.28 -11.67
N ARG A 19 16.58 -5.83 -10.78
CA ARG A 19 16.90 -5.18 -9.52
C ARG A 19 17.67 -3.90 -9.81
N SER A 20 17.30 -2.83 -9.13
CA SER A 20 18.01 -1.56 -9.20
C SER A 20 18.35 -1.07 -7.80
N ARG A 21 19.46 -0.35 -7.69
CA ARG A 21 19.80 0.39 -6.47
C ARG A 21 19.39 1.84 -6.63
N LEU A 22 19.01 2.45 -5.52
CA LEU A 22 18.82 3.90 -5.45
C LEU A 22 20.15 4.51 -5.00
N ASP A 23 20.70 5.40 -5.82
CA ASP A 23 21.81 6.26 -5.44
C ASP A 23 21.32 7.71 -5.43
N GLY A 24 20.95 8.19 -4.24
CA GLY A 24 20.25 9.45 -4.05
C GLY A 24 18.93 9.49 -4.83
N ARG A 25 18.89 10.26 -5.93
CA ARG A 25 17.72 10.36 -6.84
C ARG A 25 17.87 9.54 -8.12
N SER A 26 19.01 8.88 -8.32
CA SER A 26 19.28 8.09 -9.53
C SER A 26 18.95 6.62 -9.31
N VAL A 27 18.39 5.99 -10.34
CA VAL A 27 18.13 4.55 -10.37
C VAL A 27 19.28 3.89 -11.14
N LEU A 28 20.13 3.16 -10.42
CA LEU A 28 21.20 2.37 -11.02
C LEU A 28 20.64 1.01 -11.40
N ALA A 29 20.46 0.79 -12.71
CA ALA A 29 19.89 -0.44 -13.27
C ALA A 29 20.98 -1.49 -13.56
N ASP A 30 21.85 -1.73 -12.58
CA ASP A 30 23.02 -2.61 -12.66
C ASP A 30 22.81 -3.98 -12.00
N GLY A 31 21.63 -4.21 -11.40
CA GLY A 31 21.32 -5.45 -10.70
C GLY A 31 20.91 -6.61 -11.62
N ALA A 32 20.78 -7.78 -11.01
CA ALA A 32 20.37 -9.00 -11.68
C ALA A 32 18.92 -8.93 -12.18
N LEU A 33 18.62 -9.73 -13.20
CA LEU A 33 17.25 -10.05 -13.56
C LEU A 33 16.64 -10.96 -12.48
N VAL A 34 15.42 -10.66 -12.08
CA VAL A 34 14.66 -11.39 -11.06
C VAL A 34 13.25 -11.66 -11.55
N ASP A 35 12.59 -12.65 -10.97
CA ASP A 35 11.18 -12.95 -11.23
C ASP A 35 10.27 -12.29 -10.18
N GLU A 36 8.96 -12.35 -10.40
CA GLU A 36 7.96 -11.73 -9.53
C GLU A 36 7.94 -12.36 -8.13
N LYS A 37 8.21 -13.67 -8.05
CA LYS A 37 8.28 -14.39 -6.77
C LYS A 37 9.41 -13.84 -5.91
N THR A 38 10.59 -13.64 -6.50
CA THR A 38 11.73 -13.02 -5.82
C THR A 38 11.36 -11.61 -5.32
N VAL A 39 10.70 -10.80 -6.15
CA VAL A 39 10.24 -9.45 -5.73
C VAL A 39 9.28 -9.53 -4.54
N ARG A 40 8.29 -10.43 -4.57
CA ARG A 40 7.34 -10.64 -3.48
C ARG A 40 8.06 -11.08 -2.21
N ASP A 41 8.90 -12.12 -2.30
CA ASP A 41 9.54 -12.72 -1.12
C ASP A 41 10.51 -11.75 -0.47
N GLU A 42 11.26 -10.98 -1.27
CA GLU A 42 12.10 -9.90 -0.76
C GLU A 42 11.29 -8.79 -0.12
N PHE A 43 10.20 -8.35 -0.75
CA PHE A 43 9.30 -7.35 -0.16
C PHE A 43 8.80 -7.77 1.23
N LEU A 44 8.55 -9.07 1.44
CA LEU A 44 8.14 -9.61 2.74
C LEU A 44 9.27 -9.76 3.75
N ALA A 45 10.50 -9.92 3.28
CA ALA A 45 11.68 -10.04 4.13
C ALA A 45 12.25 -8.68 4.57
N LEU A 46 11.93 -7.59 3.84
CA LEU A 46 12.38 -6.25 4.18
C LEU A 46 11.91 -5.85 5.58
N LYS A 47 12.82 -5.24 6.35
CA LYS A 47 12.54 -4.66 7.66
C LYS A 47 12.79 -3.16 7.59
N SER A 48 11.89 -2.38 8.17
CA SER A 48 12.11 -0.94 8.33
C SER A 48 12.81 -0.68 9.66
N ASP A 49 13.87 0.11 9.63
CA ASP A 49 14.44 0.70 10.85
C ASP A 49 13.66 1.97 11.29
N THR A 50 12.91 2.58 10.37
CA THR A 50 12.21 3.87 10.55
C THR A 50 10.68 3.75 10.65
N GLY A 51 10.15 2.53 10.59
CA GLY A 51 8.71 2.24 10.63
C GLY A 51 7.99 2.23 9.28
N ALA A 52 8.63 2.68 8.19
CA ALA A 52 8.09 2.60 6.83
C ALA A 52 9.11 2.03 5.83
N LEU A 53 8.64 1.19 4.89
CA LEU A 53 9.42 0.70 3.76
C LEU A 53 8.82 1.22 2.47
N LEU A 54 9.68 1.74 1.60
CA LEU A 54 9.29 2.21 0.28
C LEU A 54 10.08 1.45 -0.78
N VAL A 55 9.36 0.74 -1.66
CA VAL A 55 9.94 -0.04 -2.76
C VAL A 55 9.40 0.53 -4.07
N PRO A 56 10.14 1.43 -4.73
CA PRO A 56 9.67 2.05 -5.96
C PRO A 56 9.82 1.09 -7.14
N ILE A 57 8.75 0.94 -7.93
CA ILE A 57 8.76 0.19 -9.18
C ILE A 57 8.80 1.19 -10.35
N VAL A 58 9.90 1.21 -11.08
CA VAL A 58 10.18 2.21 -12.13
C VAL A 58 10.25 1.55 -13.50
N GLY A 59 9.80 2.27 -14.52
CA GLY A 59 9.81 1.82 -15.91
C GLY A 59 8.79 2.58 -16.76
N ASP A 60 8.92 2.51 -18.08
CA ASP A 60 8.07 3.24 -19.01
C ASP A 60 6.60 2.78 -18.96
N SER A 61 5.70 3.56 -19.55
CA SER A 61 4.29 3.17 -19.68
C SER A 61 4.18 1.83 -20.44
N GLY A 62 3.29 0.95 -20.00
CA GLY A 62 3.07 -0.36 -20.64
C GLY A 62 4.07 -1.47 -20.25
N THR A 63 5.13 -1.18 -19.48
CA THR A 63 6.13 -2.19 -19.06
C THR A 63 5.66 -3.19 -18.00
N GLY A 64 4.38 -3.16 -17.60
CA GLY A 64 3.82 -4.10 -16.63
C GLY A 64 3.93 -3.69 -15.16
N LYS A 65 4.34 -2.45 -14.82
CA LYS A 65 4.46 -1.99 -13.41
C LYS A 65 3.21 -2.25 -12.56
N SER A 66 2.05 -1.82 -13.02
CA SER A 66 0.78 -2.02 -12.31
C SER A 66 0.38 -3.49 -12.26
N HIS A 67 0.77 -4.27 -13.28
CA HIS A 67 0.59 -5.72 -13.30
C HIS A 67 1.42 -6.37 -12.20
N LEU A 68 2.71 -6.02 -12.07
CA LEU A 68 3.59 -6.53 -11.02
C LEU A 68 3.04 -6.24 -9.62
N VAL A 69 2.68 -4.98 -9.34
CA VAL A 69 2.14 -4.60 -8.02
C VAL A 69 0.87 -5.39 -7.70
N ARG A 70 -0.02 -5.53 -8.69
CA ARG A 70 -1.23 -6.35 -8.53
C ARG A 70 -0.89 -7.82 -8.30
N TRP A 71 0.00 -8.39 -9.09
CA TRP A 71 0.43 -9.79 -8.97
C TRP A 71 1.01 -10.07 -7.59
N VAL A 72 1.86 -9.18 -7.07
CA VAL A 72 2.37 -9.29 -5.71
C VAL A 72 1.20 -9.32 -4.73
N GLY A 73 0.30 -8.33 -4.78
CA GLY A 73 -0.87 -8.26 -3.89
C GLY A 73 -1.76 -9.51 -3.92
N GLU A 74 -2.04 -10.07 -5.10
CA GLU A 74 -2.92 -11.23 -5.30
C GLU A 74 -2.27 -12.57 -4.92
N THR A 75 -0.94 -12.59 -4.80
CA THR A 75 -0.12 -13.78 -4.45
C THR A 75 0.49 -13.71 -3.06
N LEU A 76 0.21 -12.64 -2.31
CA LEU A 76 0.57 -12.55 -0.90
C LEU A 76 -0.15 -13.64 -0.11
N PRO A 77 0.54 -14.34 0.80
CA PRO A 77 -0.13 -15.29 1.70
C PRO A 77 -1.06 -14.53 2.67
N ASP A 78 -2.15 -15.15 3.07
CA ASP A 78 -3.00 -14.57 4.11
C ASP A 78 -2.24 -14.48 5.45
N SER A 79 -2.50 -13.43 6.22
CA SER A 79 -1.87 -13.22 7.51
C SER A 79 -2.77 -12.40 8.42
N ALA A 80 -3.04 -12.91 9.62
CA ALA A 80 -3.76 -12.17 10.66
C ALA A 80 -3.02 -10.91 11.13
N LYS A 81 -1.70 -10.83 10.87
CA LYS A 81 -0.84 -9.71 11.29
C LYS A 81 -0.67 -8.64 10.21
N ARG A 82 -1.27 -8.80 9.03
CA ARG A 82 -1.09 -7.88 7.91
C ARG A 82 -2.41 -7.63 7.18
N LYS A 83 -2.77 -6.35 7.08
CA LYS A 83 -3.80 -5.87 6.16
C LYS A 83 -3.15 -5.39 4.87
N VAL A 84 -3.66 -5.85 3.73
CA VAL A 84 -3.18 -5.43 2.39
C VAL A 84 -4.22 -4.51 1.78
N ILE A 85 -3.81 -3.30 1.42
CA ILE A 85 -4.68 -2.31 0.77
C ILE A 85 -4.13 -2.07 -0.63
N TYR A 86 -4.87 -2.52 -1.64
CA TYR A 86 -4.53 -2.26 -3.04
C TYR A 86 -5.23 -0.98 -3.51
N LEU A 87 -4.44 0.03 -3.85
CA LEU A 87 -4.93 1.30 -4.37
C LEU A 87 -4.72 1.36 -5.89
N GLU A 88 -5.83 1.33 -6.64
CA GLU A 88 -5.80 1.56 -8.08
C GLU A 88 -5.38 3.01 -8.40
N LYS A 89 -4.80 3.24 -9.58
CA LYS A 89 -4.35 4.58 -10.02
C LYS A 89 -5.43 5.66 -9.91
N ALA A 90 -6.71 5.32 -10.10
CA ALA A 90 -7.82 6.26 -9.98
C ALA A 90 -8.19 6.58 -8.52
N LYS A 91 -7.71 5.80 -7.55
CA LYS A 91 -8.04 5.87 -6.11
C LYS A 91 -6.85 6.33 -5.28
N THR A 92 -6.02 7.22 -5.83
CA THR A 92 -4.84 7.78 -5.13
C THR A 92 -5.09 9.16 -4.55
N SER A 93 -6.33 9.67 -4.56
CA SER A 93 -6.66 10.89 -3.83
C SER A 93 -6.54 10.63 -2.33
N LEU A 94 -6.18 11.66 -1.56
CA LEU A 94 -6.03 11.53 -0.10
C LEU A 94 -7.30 10.98 0.56
N ARG A 95 -8.47 11.43 0.10
CA ARG A 95 -9.77 10.90 0.52
C ARG A 95 -9.90 9.40 0.26
N ALA A 96 -9.65 8.96 -0.98
CA ALA A 96 -9.78 7.55 -1.34
C ALA A 96 -8.79 6.66 -0.58
N VAL A 97 -7.58 7.17 -0.31
CA VAL A 97 -6.56 6.48 0.49
C VAL A 97 -7.03 6.34 1.95
N ILE A 98 -7.54 7.42 2.55
CA ILE A 98 -8.02 7.38 3.94
C ILE A 98 -9.24 6.46 4.08
N ASP A 99 -10.17 6.52 3.13
CA ASP A 99 -11.32 5.61 3.09
C ASP A 99 -10.89 4.15 3.03
N ALA A 100 -9.89 3.83 2.20
CA ALA A 100 -9.36 2.48 2.10
C ALA A 100 -8.63 2.03 3.38
N LEU A 101 -7.92 2.93 4.07
CA LEU A 101 -7.27 2.65 5.35
C LEU A 101 -8.29 2.33 6.45
N LEU A 102 -9.38 3.10 6.51
CA LEU A 102 -10.38 3.02 7.59
C LEU A 102 -11.54 2.06 7.31
N ALA A 103 -11.58 1.41 6.14
CA ALA A 103 -12.74 0.63 5.68
C ALA A 103 -13.25 -0.44 6.68
N ASP A 104 -12.34 -1.06 7.45
CA ASP A 104 -12.67 -2.14 8.38
C ASP A 104 -12.51 -1.72 9.86
N VAL A 105 -12.36 -0.42 10.13
CA VAL A 105 -12.12 0.07 11.49
C VAL A 105 -13.41 0.64 12.08
N GLN A 106 -13.90 0.01 13.13
CA GLN A 106 -15.09 0.44 13.86
C GLN A 106 -14.71 1.22 15.12
N ASP A 107 -14.28 2.47 14.92
CA ASP A 107 -13.87 3.38 15.97
C ASP A 107 -14.56 4.74 15.79
N GLY A 108 -15.18 5.26 16.85
CA GLY A 108 -15.97 6.49 16.80
C GLY A 108 -15.15 7.76 16.53
N ASN A 109 -13.87 7.80 16.94
CA ASN A 109 -12.99 8.93 16.67
C ASN A 109 -12.52 8.90 15.20
N LEU A 110 -12.21 7.70 14.68
CA LEU A 110 -11.85 7.53 13.27
C LEU A 110 -13.03 7.77 12.33
N ALA A 111 -14.26 7.43 12.74
CA ALA A 111 -15.48 7.77 12.00
C ALA A 111 -15.66 9.29 11.87
N LYS A 112 -15.48 10.05 12.96
CA LYS A 112 -15.52 11.52 12.92
C LYS A 112 -14.45 12.10 12.00
N LEU A 113 -13.23 11.56 12.05
CA LEU A 113 -12.15 12.00 11.17
C LEU A 113 -12.47 11.75 9.69
N ARG A 114 -13.04 10.59 9.35
CA ARG A 114 -13.52 10.30 7.99
C ARG A 114 -14.56 11.33 7.56
N ASP A 115 -15.56 11.59 8.39
CA ASP A 115 -16.64 12.53 8.08
C ASP A 115 -16.11 13.97 7.91
N ASP A 116 -15.10 14.36 8.68
CA ASP A 116 -14.41 15.63 8.50
C ASP A 116 -13.70 15.68 7.14
N ILE A 117 -12.89 14.69 6.79
CA ILE A 117 -12.21 14.63 5.48
C ILE A 117 -13.22 14.69 4.32
N HIS A 118 -14.38 14.06 4.49
CA HIS A 118 -15.44 14.06 3.48
C HIS A 118 -16.11 15.43 3.31
N ARG A 119 -16.12 16.26 4.37
CA ARG A 119 -16.67 17.62 4.39
C ARG A 119 -15.65 18.69 3.98
N PHE A 120 -14.35 18.44 4.13
CA PHE A 120 -13.29 19.46 4.07
C PHE A 120 -12.62 19.67 2.68
N THR A 121 -13.19 19.15 1.60
CA THR A 121 -12.62 19.37 0.26
C THR A 121 -13.14 20.67 -0.34
N ASP A 122 -12.44 21.77 -0.05
CA ASP A 122 -12.23 22.92 -0.97
C ASP A 122 -11.12 23.88 -0.50
N SER A 123 -10.68 23.86 0.77
CA SER A 123 -9.71 24.87 1.28
C SER A 123 -8.70 24.43 2.34
N VAL A 124 -8.49 23.13 2.57
CA VAL A 124 -7.62 22.67 3.68
C VAL A 124 -6.16 22.42 3.25
N ASP A 125 -5.25 22.91 4.10
CA ASP A 125 -3.81 22.59 4.08
C ASP A 125 -3.55 21.10 4.37
N VAL A 126 -2.96 20.42 3.40
CA VAL A 126 -2.63 18.99 3.41
C VAL A 126 -1.79 18.60 4.63
N ALA A 127 -0.87 19.47 5.07
CA ALA A 127 0.01 19.18 6.21
C ALA A 127 -0.76 19.05 7.53
N THR A 128 -1.75 19.92 7.73
CA THR A 128 -2.61 19.88 8.91
C THR A 128 -3.49 18.64 8.95
N LEU A 129 -4.05 18.23 7.81
CA LEU A 129 -4.84 17.00 7.74
C LEU A 129 -3.99 15.74 8.01
N SER A 130 -2.78 15.70 7.47
CA SER A 130 -1.85 14.58 7.66
C SER A 130 -1.51 14.38 9.15
N ARG A 131 -1.25 15.48 9.87
CA ARG A 131 -0.99 15.44 11.33
C ARG A 131 -2.20 14.93 12.11
N ARG A 132 -3.41 15.41 11.80
CA ARG A 132 -4.65 14.94 12.48
C ARG A 132 -4.87 13.45 12.27
N LEU A 133 -4.65 12.95 11.06
CA LEU A 133 -4.79 11.53 10.73
C LEU A 133 -3.80 10.67 11.53
N VAL A 134 -2.52 11.04 11.56
CA VAL A 134 -1.50 10.30 12.31
C VAL A 134 -1.83 10.25 13.80
N ASN A 135 -2.28 11.37 14.38
CA ASN A 135 -2.65 11.43 15.79
C ASN A 135 -3.84 10.52 16.11
N ALA A 136 -4.92 10.62 15.33
CA ALA A 136 -6.12 9.80 15.56
C ALA A 136 -5.85 8.30 15.40
N LEU A 137 -5.03 7.91 14.42
CA LEU A 137 -4.59 6.53 14.25
C LEU A 137 -3.75 6.08 15.45
N SER A 138 -2.82 6.91 15.91
CA SER A 138 -1.96 6.60 17.06
C SER A 138 -2.78 6.43 18.35
N GLU A 139 -3.78 7.29 18.58
CA GLU A 139 -4.70 7.19 19.71
C GLU A 139 -5.53 5.90 19.67
N SER A 140 -6.10 5.56 18.51
CA SER A 140 -6.90 4.34 18.34
C SER A 140 -6.04 3.07 18.49
N LEU A 141 -4.81 3.08 17.96
CA LEU A 141 -3.82 2.01 18.14
C LEU A 141 -3.41 1.87 19.62
N ALA A 142 -3.17 2.98 20.33
CA ALA A 142 -2.82 2.95 21.75
C ALA A 142 -3.98 2.48 22.64
N ALA A 143 -5.23 2.76 22.24
CA ALA A 143 -6.42 2.27 22.92
C ALA A 143 -6.69 0.78 22.65
N THR A 144 -6.16 0.23 21.55
CA THR A 144 -6.28 -1.19 21.20
C THR A 144 -5.26 -2.00 22.02
N THR A 145 -5.72 -2.69 23.06
CA THR A 145 -4.85 -3.59 23.85
C THR A 145 -4.65 -4.90 23.07
N VAL A 146 -3.51 -5.59 23.23
CA VAL A 146 -3.18 -6.88 22.56
C VAL A 146 -4.26 -7.97 22.75
N ARG A 147 -5.22 -7.78 23.65
CA ARG A 147 -6.36 -8.68 23.91
C ARG A 147 -7.51 -8.60 22.89
N ASP A 148 -7.56 -7.60 22.01
CA ASP A 148 -8.68 -7.39 21.08
C ASP A 148 -8.42 -7.89 19.64
N VAL A 149 -7.27 -8.53 19.39
CA VAL A 149 -7.01 -9.18 18.10
C VAL A 149 -7.68 -10.56 18.11
N PRO A 150 -8.69 -10.84 17.27
CA PRO A 150 -9.22 -12.20 17.16
C PRO A 150 -8.10 -13.13 16.68
N GLN A 151 -7.94 -14.27 17.37
CA GLN A 151 -6.95 -15.30 17.04
C GLN A 151 -7.19 -15.93 15.67
#